data_AF-A0A9N9BKS5-F1
#
_entry.id   AF-A0A9N9BKS5-F1
#
_cell.length_a   1.000
_cell.length_b   1.000
_cell.length_c   1.000
_cell.angle_alpha   90.00
_cell.angle_beta   90.00
_cell.angle_gamma   90.00
#
_symmetry.space_group_name_H-M   'P 1'
#
loop_
_entity.id
_entity.type
_entity.pdbx_description
1 polymer ?
#
loop_
_entity_poly.entity_id
_entity_poly.type
_entity_poly.pdbx_seq_one_letter_code
_entity_poly.pdbx_strand_id
1 'polypeptide(L)' 'MSGFNIIWVGLSCGALVLASYFSVRKGPNQTWAITYLAQLHPLIKPRRSHPV' A
#
# COMPACT_ATOMS: atom_id res chain seq x y z
N MET A 1 22.17 16.70 -18.66
CA MET A 1 21.50 16.68 -17.34
C MET A 1 22.52 16.22 -16.32
N SER A 2 22.89 17.07 -15.36
CA SER A 2 23.88 16.71 -14.33
C SER A 2 23.30 15.66 -13.39
N GLY A 3 24.12 14.72 -12.90
CA GLY A 3 23.70 13.70 -11.92
C GLY A 3 23.11 14.29 -10.63
N PHE A 4 23.37 15.56 -10.35
CA PHE A 4 22.77 16.32 -9.25
C PHE A 4 21.24 16.43 -9.34
N ASN A 5 20.66 16.33 -10.54
CA ASN A 5 19.21 16.32 -10.72
C ASN A 5 18.55 15.12 -10.04
N ILE A 6 19.25 13.99 -9.92
CA ILE A 6 18.73 12.79 -9.26
C ILE A 6 18.51 13.03 -7.77
N ILE A 7 19.38 13.82 -7.13
CA ILE A 7 19.28 14.17 -5.71
C ILE A 7 18.01 14.99 -5.45
N TRP A 8 17.77 16.01 -6.28
CA TRP A 8 16.57 16.84 -6.18
C TRP A 8 15.30 16.05 -6.43
N VAL A 9 15.28 15.18 -7.44
CA VAL A 9 14.13 14.30 -7.71
C VAL A 9 13.87 13.35 -6.55
N GLY A 10 14.92 12.73 -6.00
CA GLY A 10 14.81 11.83 -4.85
C GLY A 10 14.26 12.53 -3.61
N LEU A 11 14.75 13.74 -3.32
CA LEU A 11 14.31 14.53 -2.17
C LEU A 11 12.85 15.00 -2.33
N SER A 12 12.48 15.44 -3.53
CA SER A 12 11.10 15.84 -3.86
C SER A 12 10.13 14.66 -3.72
N CYS A 13 10.49 13.51 -4.27
CA CYS A 13 9.66 12.30 -4.23
C CYS A 13 9.51 11.79 -2.78
N GLY A 14 10.61 11.75 -2.02
CA GLY A 14 10.59 11.39 -0.60
C GLY A 14 9.72 12.33 0.24
N ALA A 15 9.84 13.64 0.03
CA ALA A 15 9.04 14.65 0.72
C ALA A 15 7.54 14.51 0.41
N LEU A 16 7.18 14.25 -0.85
CA LEU A 16 5.78 14.02 -1.24
C LEU A 16 5.20 12.75 -0.64
N VAL A 17 5.97 11.65 -0.58
CA VAL A 17 5.54 10.40 0.05
C VAL A 17 5.31 10.60 1.55
N LEU A 18 6.23 11.27 2.23
CA LEU A 18 6.09 11.61 3.65
C LEU A 18 4.87 12.51 3.90
N ALA A 19 4.73 13.58 3.14
CA ALA A 19 3.59 14.49 3.25
C ALA A 19 2.25 13.78 3.02
N SER A 20 2.18 12.88 2.03
CA SER A 20 1.01 12.06 1.76
C SER A 20 0.67 11.13 2.93
N TYR A 21 1.68 10.45 3.49
CA TYR A 21 1.50 9.54 4.63
C TYR A 21 0.89 10.22 5.85
N PHE A 22 1.28 11.47 6.13
CA PHE A 22 0.73 12.25 7.24
C PHE A 22 -0.60 12.93 6.91
N SER A 23 -0.84 13.30 5.65
CA SER A 23 -2.07 13.99 5.24
C SER A 23 -3.26 13.03 5.12
N VAL A 24 -3.01 11.76 4.76
CA VAL A 24 -4.07 10.75 4.68
C VAL A 24 -4.52 10.36 6.09
N ARG A 25 -5.78 10.68 6.42
CA ARG A 25 -6.38 10.27 7.69
C ARG A 25 -6.43 8.75 7.78
N LYS A 26 -5.70 8.20 8.74
CA LYS A 26 -5.73 6.76 9.04
C LYS A 26 -6.95 6.45 9.90
N GLY A 27 -8.00 5.95 9.26
CA GLY A 27 -9.18 5.46 9.96
C GLY A 27 -8.94 4.10 10.61
N PRO A 28 -9.74 3.72 11.62
CA PRO A 28 -9.65 2.41 12.28
C PRO A 28 -9.82 1.23 11.31
N ASN A 29 -10.47 1.47 10.17
CA ASN A 29 -10.79 0.45 9.18
C ASN A 29 -9.90 0.50 7.93
N GLN A 30 -8.81 1.28 7.91
CA GLN A 30 -8.02 1.46 6.67
C GLN A 30 -7.43 0.13 6.17
N THR A 31 -6.83 -0.66 7.05
CA THR A 31 -6.33 -1.99 6.73
C THR A 31 -7.48 -2.99 6.55
N TRP A 32 -8.52 -2.85 7.38
CA TRP A 32 -9.67 -3.76 7.41
C TRP A 32 -10.48 -3.74 6.11
N ALA A 33 -10.72 -2.56 5.54
CA ALA A 33 -11.43 -2.39 4.28
C ALA A 33 -10.70 -3.08 3.13
N ILE A 34 -9.37 -2.98 3.06
CA ILE A 34 -8.56 -3.65 2.04
C ILE A 34 -8.64 -5.16 2.20
N THR A 35 -8.46 -5.67 3.43
CA THR A 35 -8.56 -7.12 3.68
C THR A 35 -9.95 -7.67 3.41
N TYR A 36 -11.00 -6.91 3.70
CA TYR A 36 -12.38 -7.31 3.47
C TYR A 36 -12.74 -7.33 1.98
N LEU A 37 -12.37 -6.29 1.24
CA LEU A 37 -12.60 -6.23 -0.21
C LEU A 37 -11.86 -7.35 -0.96
N ALA A 38 -10.65 -7.71 -0.50
CA ALA A 38 -9.91 -8.84 -1.06
C ALA A 38 -10.64 -10.18 -0.87
N GLN A 39 -11.48 -10.30 0.16
CA GLN A 39 -12.26 -11.51 0.44
C GLN A 39 -13.64 -11.52 -0.22
N LEU A 40 -14.11 -10.39 -0.77
CA LEU A 40 -15.47 -10.28 -1.30
C LEU A 40 -15.69 -11.18 -2.52
N HIS A 41 -14.79 -11.13 -3.51
CA HIS A 41 -14.83 -11.96 -4.72
C HIS A 41 -13.48 -12.66 -4.96
N PRO A 42 -13.16 -13.73 -4.20
CA PRO A 42 -11.87 -14.39 -4.29
C PRO A 42 -11.78 -15.26 -5.55
N LEU A 43 -10.71 -15.10 -6.32
CA LEU A 43 -10.43 -15.92 -7.50
C LEU A 43 -9.84 -17.30 -7.14
N ILE A 44 -9.29 -17.43 -5.93
CA ILE A 44 -8.65 -18.66 -5.44
C ILE A 44 -9.44 -19.16 -4.24
N LYS A 45 -9.84 -20.43 -4.28
CA LYS A 45 -10.49 -21.11 -3.16
C LYS A 45 -9.43 -21.80 -2.27
N PRO A 46 -9.63 -21.85 -0.95
CA PRO A 46 -8.72 -22.56 -0.06
C PRO A 46 -8.66 -24.06 -0.41
N ARG A 47 -7.45 -24.61 -0.53
CA ARG A 47 -7.21 -26.05 -0.72
C ARG A 47 -6.80 -26.65 0.61
N ARG A 48 -7.59 -27.58 1.15
CA ARG A 48 -7.17 -28.41 2.29
C ARG A 48 -6.34 -29.58 1.81
N SER A 49 -5.24 -29.86 2.51
CA SER A 49 -4.38 -31.04 2.27
C SER A 49 -4.85 -32.28 3.03
N HIS A 50 -5.54 -32.09 4.16
CA HIS A 50 -6.06 -33.17 4.99
C HIS A 50 -7.59 -33.08 5.11
N PRO A 51 -8.33 -34.18 4.89
CA PRO A 51 -9.72 -34.28 5.31
C PRO A 51 -9.75 -34.40 6.85
N VAL A 52 -10.53 -33.54 7.48
CA VAL A 52 -10.94 -33.65 8.89
C VAL A 52 -12.20 -34.49 8.98
#